data_AF-A0A9P4LNA3-F1
#
_entry.id   AF-A0A9P4LNA3-F1
#
_cell.length_a   1.000
_cell.length_b   1.000
_cell.length_c   1.000
_cell.angle_alpha   90.00
_cell.angle_beta   90.00
_cell.angle_gamma   90.00
#
_symmetry.space_group_name_H-M   'P 1'
#
loop_
_entity.id
_entity.type
_entity.pdbx_description
1 polymer ?
#
loop_
_entity_poly.entity_id
_entity_poly.type
_entity_poly.pdbx_seq_one_letter_code
_entity_poly.pdbx_strand_id
1 'polypeptide(L)'
;MAHVSNELLRDENERLQQALKLKKKHKKKGKVLDLQQREEYHGGAVLWSRRKLRESDFRERVSQQEEEQEQLQKAEMKELRAQAALLEKKEAEQERVARERAKVGREKE
;
A
#
# COMPACT_ATOMS: atom_id res chain seq x y z
N MET A 1 -17.82 53.87 -22.22
CA MET A 1 -16.50 53.99 -21.55
C MET A 1 -16.50 53.33 -20.16
N ALA A 2 -17.36 53.72 -19.21
CA ALA A 2 -17.32 53.17 -17.84
C ALA A 2 -17.72 51.68 -17.68
N HIS A 3 -18.56 51.14 -18.59
CA HIS A 3 -19.02 49.75 -18.53
C HIS A 3 -17.93 48.77 -18.95
N VAL A 4 -17.21 49.07 -20.04
CA VAL A 4 -16.09 48.27 -20.56
C VAL A 4 -14.96 48.14 -19.54
N SER A 5 -14.66 49.22 -18.79
CA SER A 5 -13.65 49.17 -17.73
C SER A 5 -14.09 48.31 -16.54
N ASN A 6 -15.38 48.30 -16.20
CA ASN A 6 -15.89 47.45 -15.12
C ASN A 6 -15.88 45.96 -15.48
N GLU A 7 -16.20 45.64 -16.73
CA GLU A 7 -16.15 44.27 -17.24
C GLU A 7 -14.72 43.72 -17.21
N LEU A 8 -13.74 44.50 -17.69
CA LEU A 8 -12.33 44.12 -17.66
C LEU A 8 -11.82 43.84 -16.22
N LEU A 9 -12.22 44.70 -15.27
CA LEU A 9 -11.85 44.54 -13.86
C LEU A 9 -12.50 43.31 -13.22
N ARG A 10 -13.71 42.93 -13.65
CA ARG A 10 -14.36 41.70 -13.17
C ARG A 10 -13.64 40.47 -13.69
N ASP A 11 -13.29 40.47 -14.97
CA ASP A 11 -12.55 39.38 -15.60
C ASP A 11 -11.17 39.18 -14.95
N GLU A 12 -10.45 40.26 -14.64
CA GLU A 12 -9.19 40.19 -13.91
C GLU A 12 -9.36 39.62 -12.50
N ASN A 13 -10.39 40.06 -11.76
CA ASN A 13 -10.67 39.53 -10.43
C ASN A 13 -11.02 38.04 -10.47
N GLU A 14 -11.80 37.60 -11.45
CA GLU A 14 -12.12 36.18 -11.63
C GLU A 14 -10.87 35.35 -11.94
N ARG A 15 -10.00 35.84 -12.84
CA ARG A 15 -8.72 35.18 -13.15
C ARG A 15 -7.81 35.09 -11.92
N LEU A 16 -7.73 36.14 -11.12
CA LEU A 16 -6.95 36.15 -9.88
C LEU A 16 -7.51 35.17 -8.84
N GLN A 17 -8.84 35.11 -8.69
CA GLN A 17 -9.49 34.13 -7.81
C GLN A 17 -9.26 32.69 -8.28
N GLN A 18 -9.30 32.43 -9.59
CA GLN A 18 -8.99 31.12 -10.15
C GLN A 18 -7.52 30.75 -9.89
N ALA A 19 -6.57 31.66 -10.12
CA ALA A 19 -5.15 31.44 -9.83
C ALA A 19 -4.90 31.16 -8.34
N LEU A 20 -5.59 31.85 -7.43
CA LEU A 20 -5.52 31.60 -5.99
C LEU A 20 -6.11 30.23 -5.61
N LYS A 21 -7.25 29.83 -6.18
CA LYS A 21 -7.84 28.49 -5.98
C LYS A 21 -6.92 27.38 -6.49
N LEU A 22 -6.23 27.61 -7.61
CA LEU A 22 -5.29 26.66 -8.21
C LEU A 22 -3.96 26.57 -7.47
N LYS A 23 -3.55 27.62 -6.74
CA LYS A 23 -2.44 27.58 -5.77
C LYS A 23 -2.83 26.74 -4.54
N LYS A 24 -3.03 25.44 -4.75
CA LYS A 24 -2.99 24.47 -3.67
C LYS A 24 -1.61 24.58 -3.03
N LYS A 25 -1.54 25.01 -1.77
CA LYS A 25 -0.32 25.00 -0.97
C LYS A 25 0.25 23.59 -1.05
N HIS A 26 1.37 23.43 -1.77
CA HIS A 26 2.03 22.13 -1.88
C HIS A 26 2.24 21.62 -0.45
N LYS A 27 1.61 20.50 -0.10
CA LYS A 27 1.79 19.89 1.20
C LYS A 27 3.25 19.45 1.24
N LYS A 28 4.12 20.26 1.83
CA LYS A 28 5.52 19.92 2.10
C LYS A 28 5.55 18.84 3.18
N LYS A 29 5.03 17.66 2.87
CA LYS A 29 5.39 16.45 3.60
C LYS A 29 6.73 16.05 3.01
N GLY A 30 7.81 16.48 3.65
CA GLY A 30 9.13 15.99 3.33
C GLY A 30 9.13 14.48 3.57
N LYS A 31 9.42 13.71 2.53
CA LYS A 31 9.73 12.31 2.68
C LYS A 31 11.09 12.22 3.38
N VAL A 32 11.14 11.57 4.54
CA VAL A 32 12.41 11.35 5.25
C VAL A 32 13.15 10.29 4.47
N LEU A 33 14.28 10.67 3.86
CA LEU A 33 15.18 9.72 3.23
C LEU A 33 15.92 8.96 4.34
N ASP A 34 15.96 7.63 4.25
CA ASP A 34 16.79 6.82 5.14
C ASP A 34 18.27 6.98 4.73
N LEU A 35 18.88 8.03 5.28
CA LEU A 35 20.26 8.41 5.04
C LEU A 35 21.11 7.85 6.20
N GLN A 36 21.61 6.63 6.05
CA GLN A 36 22.44 6.00 7.08
C GLN A 36 23.84 6.65 7.14
N GLN A 37 24.21 7.12 8.33
CA GLN A 37 25.55 7.57 8.67
C GLN A 37 26.46 6.37 8.98
N ARG A 38 27.73 6.41 8.57
CA ARG A 38 28.72 5.42 9.02
C ARG A 38 29.09 5.70 10.47
N GLU A 39 29.05 4.67 11.31
CA GLU A 39 29.36 4.75 12.76
C GLU A 39 30.77 5.28 13.04
N GLU A 40 31.71 5.09 12.12
CA GLU A 40 33.13 5.45 12.32
C GLU A 40 33.39 6.97 12.52
N TYR A 41 32.42 7.84 12.20
CA TYR A 41 32.55 9.29 12.32
C TYR A 41 31.42 9.90 13.16
N HIS A 42 31.69 10.14 14.44
CA HIS A 42 30.74 10.75 15.39
C HIS A 42 30.89 12.27 15.58
N GLY A 43 31.78 12.94 14.84
CA GLY A 43 32.03 14.38 15.00
C GLY A 43 32.23 15.09 13.67
N GLY A 44 31.16 15.67 13.12
CA GLY A 44 31.23 16.50 11.91
C GLY A 44 29.89 16.71 11.21
N ALA A 45 29.82 17.69 10.31
CA ALA A 45 28.67 17.89 9.43
C ALA A 45 28.57 16.72 8.43
N VAL A 46 27.41 16.06 8.37
CA VAL A 46 27.19 14.96 7.43
C VAL A 46 26.92 15.51 6.02
N LEU A 47 27.90 15.35 5.12
CA LEU A 47 27.77 15.82 3.74
C LEU A 47 27.04 14.77 2.88
N TRP A 48 25.81 15.06 2.51
CA TRP A 48 25.02 14.18 1.64
C TRP A 48 25.36 14.41 0.16
N SER A 49 26.22 13.55 -0.39
CA SER A 49 26.48 13.55 -1.83
C SER A 49 25.29 12.99 -2.62
N ARG A 50 25.15 13.39 -3.90
CA ARG A 50 24.11 12.83 -4.81
C ARG A 50 24.13 11.29 -4.87
N ARG A 51 25.29 10.67 -4.66
CA ARG A 51 25.42 9.22 -4.57
C ARG A 51 24.66 8.65 -3.37
N LYS A 52 24.74 9.29 -2.20
CA LYS A 52 24.03 8.86 -0.99
C LYS A 52 22.52 8.99 -1.11
N LEU A 53 22.04 10.02 -1.80
CA LEU A 53 20.62 10.15 -2.12
C LEU A 53 20.13 8.97 -2.98
N ARG A 54 20.87 8.62 -4.04
CA ARG A 54 20.53 7.45 -4.87
C ARG A 54 20.57 6.12 -4.11
N GLU A 55 21.52 5.95 -3.20
CA GLU A 55 21.58 4.76 -2.33
C GLU A 55 20.34 4.66 -1.42
N SER A 56 19.86 5.79 -0.88
CA SER A 56 18.61 5.84 -0.09
C SER A 56 17.39 5.46 -0.94
N ASP A 57 17.24 6.07 -2.12
CA ASP A 57 16.14 5.77 -3.05
C ASP A 57 16.15 4.31 -3.52
N PHE A 58 17.32 3.70 -3.62
CA PHE A 58 17.46 2.28 -3.98
C PHE A 58 16.99 1.38 -2.85
N ARG A 59 17.45 1.64 -1.61
CA ARG A 59 17.05 0.85 -0.43
C ARG A 59 15.56 0.92 -0.18
N GLU A 60 14.98 2.10 -0.32
CA GLU A 60 13.55 2.26 -0.15
C GLU A 60 12.75 1.45 -1.18
N ARG A 61 13.19 1.46 -2.45
CA ARG A 61 12.56 0.63 -3.48
C ARG A 61 12.66 -0.86 -3.17
N VAL A 62 13.80 -1.32 -2.68
CA VAL A 62 13.99 -2.72 -2.26
C VAL A 62 13.03 -3.05 -1.10
N SER A 63 12.97 -2.22 -0.06
CA SER A 63 12.06 -2.41 1.07
C SER A 63 10.60 -2.45 0.64
N GLN A 64 10.17 -1.57 -0.27
CA GLN A 64 8.82 -1.57 -0.80
C GLN A 64 8.51 -2.86 -1.57
N GLN A 65 9.45 -3.33 -2.40
CA GLN A 65 9.29 -4.58 -3.13
C GLN A 65 9.21 -5.79 -2.19
N GLU A 66 10.03 -5.82 -1.13
CA GLU A 66 9.99 -6.88 -0.12
C GLU A 66 8.65 -6.87 0.64
N GLU A 67 8.16 -5.70 1.05
CA GLU A 67 6.85 -5.57 1.70
C GLU A 67 5.71 -6.02 0.80
N GLU A 68 5.74 -5.66 -0.49
CA GLU A 68 4.75 -6.10 -1.47
C GLU A 68 4.79 -7.64 -1.64
N GLN A 69 5.98 -8.22 -1.78
CA GLN A 69 6.15 -9.67 -1.87
C GLN A 69 5.67 -10.39 -0.62
N GLU A 70 5.97 -9.88 0.58
CA GLU A 70 5.47 -10.45 1.82
C GLU A 70 3.94 -10.42 1.91
N GLN A 71 3.31 -9.32 1.45
CA GLN A 71 1.85 -9.21 1.44
C GLN A 71 1.23 -10.22 0.48
N LEU A 72 1.82 -10.39 -0.70
CA LEU A 72 1.39 -11.40 -1.69
C LEU A 72 1.53 -12.81 -1.11
N GLN A 73 2.68 -13.15 -0.52
CA GLN A 73 2.89 -14.46 0.12
C GLN A 73 1.89 -14.70 1.26
N LYS A 74 1.60 -13.68 2.09
CA LYS A 74 0.60 -13.79 3.17
C LYS A 74 -0.80 -14.02 2.60
N ALA A 75 -1.14 -13.43 1.46
CA ALA A 75 -2.42 -13.67 0.78
C ALA A 75 -2.50 -15.10 0.23
N GLU A 76 -1.48 -15.54 -0.52
CA GLU A 76 -1.39 -16.90 -1.07
C GLU A 76 -1.48 -17.96 0.04
N MET A 77 -0.75 -17.77 1.14
CA MET A 77 -0.80 -18.68 2.29
C MET A 77 -2.20 -18.75 2.93
N LYS A 78 -2.94 -17.64 2.97
CA LYS A 78 -4.32 -17.64 3.47
C LYS A 78 -5.25 -18.41 2.53
N GLU A 79 -5.09 -18.24 1.23
CA GLU A 79 -5.87 -18.98 0.23
C GLU A 79 -5.61 -20.48 0.29
N LEU A 80 -4.34 -20.89 0.35
CA LEU A 80 -3.96 -22.29 0.51
C LEU A 80 -4.55 -22.91 1.78
N ARG A 81 -4.49 -22.20 2.91
CA ARG A 81 -5.10 -22.64 4.16
C ARG A 81 -6.63 -22.77 4.06
N ALA A 82 -7.29 -21.83 3.40
CA ALA A 82 -8.73 -21.88 3.19
C ALA A 82 -9.12 -23.08 2.32
N GLN A 83 -8.37 -23.34 1.25
CA GLN A 83 -8.59 -24.50 0.38
C GLN A 83 -8.37 -25.82 1.13
N ALA A 84 -7.29 -25.94 1.91
CA ALA A 84 -7.01 -27.12 2.73
C ALA A 84 -8.14 -27.39 3.74
N ALA A 85 -8.61 -26.35 4.45
CA ALA A 85 -9.72 -26.46 5.38
C ALA A 85 -11.04 -26.87 4.71
N LEU A 86 -11.27 -26.46 3.46
CA LEU A 86 -12.44 -26.90 2.70
C LEU A 86 -12.35 -28.37 2.30
N LEU A 87 -11.16 -28.86 1.93
CA LEU A 87 -10.94 -30.28 1.62
C LEU A 87 -11.14 -31.15 2.87
N GLU A 88 -10.53 -30.77 4.00
CA GLU A 88 -10.66 -31.48 5.27
C GLU A 88 -12.13 -31.56 5.72
N LYS A 89 -12.91 -30.48 5.54
CA LYS A 89 -14.36 -30.50 5.82
C LYS A 89 -15.12 -31.49 4.95
N LYS A 90 -14.80 -31.56 3.65
CA LYS A 90 -15.43 -32.51 2.73
C LYS A 90 -15.09 -33.95 3.10
N GLU A 91 -13.84 -34.22 3.44
CA GLU A 91 -13.40 -35.55 3.90
C GLU A 91 -14.12 -35.95 5.20
N ALA A 92 -14.18 -35.05 6.18
CA ALA A 92 -14.91 -35.29 7.42
C ALA A 92 -16.42 -35.55 7.22
N GLU A 93 -17.05 -34.83 6.28
CA GLU A 93 -18.45 -35.04 5.91
C GLU A 93 -18.65 -36.41 5.23
N GLN A 94 -17.76 -36.78 4.29
CA GLN A 94 -17.79 -38.10 3.65
C GLN A 94 -17.63 -39.24 4.65
N GLU A 95 -16.71 -39.11 5.61
CA GLU A 95 -16.57 -40.09 6.69
C GLU A 95 -17.82 -40.21 7.55
N ARG A 96 -18.46 -39.09 7.90
CA ARG A 96 -19.72 -39.11 8.67
C ARG A 96 -20.81 -39.84 7.90
N VAL A 97 -20.99 -39.53 6.62
CA VAL A 97 -21.96 -40.20 5.75
C VAL A 97 -21.65 -41.70 5.63
N ALA A 98 -20.38 -42.08 5.48
CA ALA A 98 -19.97 -43.48 5.43
C ALA A 98 -20.30 -44.22 6.74
N ARG A 99 -20.07 -43.59 7.90
CA ARG A 99 -20.43 -44.14 9.22
C ARG A 99 -21.94 -44.30 9.38
N GLU A 100 -22.74 -43.34 8.95
CA GLU A 100 -24.20 -43.42 8.98
C GLU A 100 -24.72 -44.54 8.08
N ARG A 101 -24.20 -44.65 6.85
CA ARG A 101 -24.55 -45.74 5.93
C ARG A 101 -24.19 -47.11 6.50
N ALA A 102 -23.05 -47.24 7.16
CA ALA A 102 -22.65 -48.49 7.81
C ALA A 102 -23.57 -48.86 9.00
N LYS A 103 -24.06 -47.88 9.76
CA LYS A 103 -25.04 -48.12 10.84
C LYS A 103 -26.39 -48.59 10.27
N VAL A 104 -26.92 -47.89 9.27
CA VAL A 104 -28.20 -48.27 8.63
C VAL A 104 -28.11 -49.65 7.97
N GLY A 105 -26.95 -50.01 7.42
CA GLY A 105 -26.72 -51.36 6.90
C GLY A 105 -26.80 -52.45 7.97
N ARG A 106 -26.25 -52.19 9.18
CA ARG A 106 -26.30 -53.12 10.32
C ARG A 106 -27.68 -53.25 10.97
N GLU A 107 -28.51 -52.21 10.90
CA GLU A 107 -29.88 -52.24 11.44
C GLU A 107 -30.88 -52.91 10.50
N LYS A 108 -30.52 -53.10 9.22
CA LYS A 108 -31.36 -53.74 8.20
C LYS A 108 -31.06 -55.23 8.01
N GLU A 109 -30.02 -55.74 8.67
CA GLU A 109 -29.64 -57.17 8.70
C GLU A 109 -30.10 -57.80 10.02
#